data_AF-A0A0B3VPE8-F1
#
_entry.id   AF-A0A0B3VPE8-F1
#
_cell.length_a   1.000
_cell.length_b   1.000
_cell.length_c   1.000
_cell.angle_alpha   90.00
_cell.angle_beta   90.00
_cell.angle_gamma   90.00
#
_symmetry.space_group_name_H-M   'P 1'
#
loop_
_entity.id
_entity.type
_entity.pdbx_description
1 polymer ?
#
loop_
_entity_poly.entity_id
_entity_poly.type
_entity_poly.pdbx_seq_one_letter_code
_entity_poly.pdbx_strand_id
1 'polypeptide(L)'
;MKKVKFLLLSLFFFVIILSNNSFGETFDFTSNHIKLENNETLTNEYGYPVLRVTNNTDKELDVTYSFYINKTDSSHHFNNFIIKPKEEILLKIPELSHLGSTGETRTIWFSWDEEDRMKPLQNQIETIPFKANSTPDSQLGLNY
;
A
#
# COMPACT_ATOMS: atom_id res chain seq x y z
N MET A 1 -31.98 54.89 -17.03
CA MET A 1 -30.64 54.58 -17.60
C MET A 1 -29.61 55.17 -16.63
N LYS A 2 -28.59 54.51 -16.08
CA LYS A 2 -27.97 53.19 -16.28
C LYS A 2 -27.24 52.84 -14.96
N LYS A 3 -27.39 51.57 -14.55
CA LYS A 3 -26.38 50.65 -13.99
C LYS A 3 -25.83 50.94 -12.58
N VAL A 4 -26.56 50.34 -11.64
CA VAL A 4 -26.13 49.85 -10.32
C VAL A 4 -24.71 49.27 -10.37
N LYS A 5 -23.79 49.84 -9.58
CA LYS A 5 -22.48 49.25 -9.27
C LYS A 5 -22.65 48.25 -8.12
N PHE A 6 -23.23 47.09 -8.39
CA PHE A 6 -23.17 45.92 -7.51
C PHE A 6 -22.29 44.88 -8.18
N LEU A 7 -20.99 45.00 -7.96
CA LEU A 7 -20.03 44.04 -8.50
C LEU A 7 -18.83 43.96 -7.56
N LEU A 8 -19.11 43.55 -6.31
CA LEU A 8 -18.05 43.24 -5.32
C LEU A 8 -18.52 42.31 -4.19
N LEU A 9 -19.69 41.67 -4.32
CA LEU A 9 -20.19 40.70 -3.34
C LEU A 9 -20.49 39.33 -3.94
N SER A 10 -19.84 38.99 -5.06
CA SER A 10 -19.87 37.64 -5.65
C SER A 10 -18.52 36.92 -5.54
N LEU A 11 -17.46 37.61 -5.10
CA LEU A 11 -16.12 37.02 -4.99
C LEU A 11 -15.86 36.32 -3.64
N PHE A 12 -16.74 36.51 -2.64
CA PHE A 12 -16.58 35.91 -1.31
C PHE A 12 -17.27 34.56 -1.15
N PHE A 13 -18.00 34.07 -2.16
CA PHE A 13 -18.65 32.76 -2.15
C PHE A 13 -17.87 31.67 -2.90
N PHE A 14 -16.69 31.98 -3.43
CA PHE A 14 -15.79 31.01 -4.08
C PHE A 14 -14.67 30.49 -3.16
N VAL A 15 -14.84 30.63 -1.83
CA VAL A 15 -13.95 30.01 -0.81
C VAL A 15 -14.68 28.85 -0.10
N ILE A 16 -15.63 28.22 -0.79
CA ILE A 16 -16.23 26.95 -0.37
C ILE A 16 -16.21 26.02 -1.59
N ILE A 17 -15.02 25.63 -2.03
CA ILE A 17 -14.88 24.42 -2.85
C ILE A 17 -13.68 23.65 -2.28
N LEU A 18 -14.01 22.84 -1.28
CA LEU A 18 -13.41 21.52 -1.03
C LEU A 18 -11.90 21.49 -0.73
N SER A 19 -11.54 21.87 0.49
CA SER A 19 -10.44 21.20 1.19
C SER A 19 -10.90 19.81 1.67
N ASN A 20 -11.35 18.97 0.75
CA ASN A 20 -11.35 17.53 0.93
C ASN A 20 -10.03 17.05 0.33
N ASN A 21 -8.95 17.18 1.08
CA ASN A 21 -7.79 16.31 0.86
C ASN A 21 -8.22 14.89 1.24
N SER A 22 -9.03 14.28 0.37
CA SER A 22 -9.12 12.82 0.26
C SER A 22 -7.85 12.38 -0.47
N PHE A 23 -6.71 12.57 0.17
CA PHE A 23 -5.47 11.91 -0.23
C PHE A 23 -5.50 10.53 0.38
N GLY A 24 -5.62 9.52 -0.47
CA GLY A 24 -5.68 8.12 -0.08
C GLY A 24 -6.86 7.38 -0.68
N GLU A 25 -7.12 7.52 -1.98
CA GLU A 25 -7.67 6.36 -2.71
C GLU A 25 -6.53 5.35 -2.76
N THR A 26 -6.42 4.53 -1.71
CA THR A 26 -5.62 3.32 -1.77
C THR A 26 -6.19 2.50 -2.92
N PHE A 27 -5.39 2.27 -3.96
CA PHE A 27 -5.72 1.29 -4.99
C PHE A 27 -5.60 -0.09 -4.35
N ASP A 28 -6.57 -0.42 -3.48
CA ASP A 28 -6.73 -1.72 -2.86
C ASP A 28 -7.40 -2.62 -3.88
N PHE A 29 -6.60 -3.26 -4.75
CA PHE A 29 -7.14 -4.30 -5.60
C PHE A 29 -7.30 -5.58 -4.78
N THR A 30 -8.50 -5.75 -4.23
CA THR A 30 -8.94 -6.99 -3.59
C THR A 30 -9.60 -7.88 -4.63
N SER A 31 -9.13 -9.12 -4.79
CA SER A 31 -9.98 -10.12 -5.44
C SER A 31 -11.01 -10.65 -4.43
N ASN A 32 -12.05 -11.33 -4.92
CA ASN A 32 -12.98 -12.03 -4.02
C ASN A 32 -12.29 -13.16 -3.20
N HIS A 33 -11.06 -13.53 -3.53
CA HIS A 33 -10.34 -14.66 -2.93
C HIS A 33 -9.36 -14.20 -1.86
N ILE A 34 -8.62 -13.12 -2.13
CA ILE A 34 -7.68 -12.52 -1.19
C ILE A 34 -8.01 -11.04 -1.01
N LYS A 35 -8.17 -10.65 0.25
CA LYS A 35 -8.21 -9.25 0.68
C LYS A 35 -6.82 -8.84 1.13
N LEU A 36 -6.35 -7.69 0.64
CA LEU A 36 -5.08 -7.07 1.00
C LEU A 36 -5.39 -5.71 1.61
N GLU A 37 -4.84 -5.43 2.78
CA GLU A 37 -5.01 -4.14 3.47
C GLU A 37 -3.69 -3.69 4.10
N ASN A 38 -3.40 -2.39 4.04
CA ASN A 38 -2.32 -1.82 4.84
C ASN A 38 -2.71 -1.80 6.32
N ASN A 39 -1.81 -2.26 7.19
CA ASN A 39 -1.97 -2.10 8.64
C ASN A 39 -1.20 -0.86 9.09
N GLU A 40 -1.88 0.29 9.09
CA GLU A 40 -1.26 1.59 9.39
C GLU A 40 -0.64 1.65 10.79
N THR A 41 -1.34 1.11 11.80
CA THR A 41 -0.84 1.08 13.18
C THR A 41 0.47 0.33 13.27
N LEU A 42 0.53 -0.92 12.76
CA LEU A 42 1.76 -1.72 12.83
C LEU A 42 2.85 -1.22 11.90
N THR A 43 2.49 -0.61 10.76
CA THR A 43 3.46 -0.01 9.84
C THR A 43 4.20 1.14 10.52
N ASN A 44 3.47 2.03 11.20
CA ASN A 44 4.07 3.12 11.96
C ASN A 44 4.78 2.61 13.24
N GLU A 45 4.26 1.58 13.90
CA GLU A 45 4.89 0.99 15.09
C GLU A 45 6.23 0.34 14.76
N TYR A 46 6.35 -0.36 13.62
CA TYR A 46 7.56 -1.07 13.25
C TYR A 46 8.51 -0.27 12.37
N GLY A 47 8.03 0.78 11.69
CA GLY A 47 8.85 1.58 10.77
C GLY A 47 9.15 0.86 9.46
N TYR A 48 8.25 -0.02 9.02
CA TYR A 48 8.26 -0.66 7.69
C TYR A 48 6.85 -1.17 7.34
N PRO A 49 6.54 -1.42 6.05
CA PRO A 49 5.20 -1.87 5.64
C PRO A 49 4.76 -3.18 6.31
N VAL A 50 3.55 -3.16 6.85
CA VAL A 50 2.85 -4.37 7.34
C VAL A 50 1.50 -4.46 6.64
N LEU A 51 1.26 -5.58 5.97
CA LEU A 51 -0.01 -5.86 5.29
C LEU A 51 -0.79 -6.92 6.04
N ARG A 52 -2.11 -6.75 6.07
CA ARG A 52 -3.07 -7.78 6.45
C ARG A 52 -3.50 -8.51 5.19
N VAL A 53 -3.29 -9.82 5.15
CA VAL A 53 -3.67 -10.67 4.03
C VAL A 53 -4.73 -11.65 4.53
N THR A 54 -5.93 -11.61 3.95
CA THR A 54 -7.04 -12.48 4.33
C THR A 54 -7.42 -13.39 3.18
N ASN A 55 -7.47 -14.69 3.44
CA ASN A 55 -8.01 -15.67 2.50
C ASN A 55 -9.51 -15.80 2.70
N ASN A 56 -10.29 -15.27 1.75
CA ASN A 56 -11.75 -15.33 1.75
C ASN A 56 -12.30 -16.65 1.18
N THR A 57 -11.45 -17.55 0.70
CA THR A 57 -11.87 -18.83 0.13
C THR A 57 -12.03 -19.91 1.22
N ASP A 58 -12.62 -21.03 0.84
CA ASP A 58 -12.69 -22.27 1.62
C ASP A 58 -11.53 -23.23 1.31
N LYS A 59 -10.58 -22.80 0.46
CA LYS A 59 -9.39 -23.55 0.07
C LYS A 59 -8.12 -22.93 0.63
N GLU A 60 -7.08 -23.74 0.75
CA GLU A 60 -5.73 -23.24 1.02
C GLU A 60 -5.19 -22.56 -0.25
N LEU A 61 -4.46 -21.45 -0.07
CA LEU A 61 -3.84 -20.71 -1.18
C LEU A 61 -2.33 -20.63 -0.97
N ASP A 62 -1.56 -20.95 -2.01
CA ASP A 62 -0.12 -20.64 -2.10
C ASP A 62 0.03 -19.26 -2.72
N VAL A 63 0.32 -18.27 -1.87
CA VAL A 63 0.37 -16.86 -2.23
C VAL A 63 1.81 -16.46 -2.46
N THR A 64 2.07 -16.00 -3.67
CA THR A 64 3.33 -15.39 -4.08
C THR A 64 3.19 -13.87 -4.06
N TYR A 65 4.18 -13.17 -3.51
CA TYR A 65 4.26 -11.72 -3.57
C TYR A 65 5.63 -11.24 -4.06
N SER A 66 5.65 -10.06 -4.67
CA SER A 66 6.87 -9.47 -5.19
C SER A 66 6.83 -7.95 -5.20
N PHE A 67 7.99 -7.31 -5.14
CA PHE A 67 8.14 -5.86 -5.20
C PHE A 67 9.57 -5.48 -5.58
N TYR A 68 9.78 -4.26 -6.07
CA TYR A 68 11.12 -3.71 -6.23
C TYR A 68 11.58 -3.04 -4.95
N ILE A 69 12.80 -3.32 -4.49
CA ILE A 69 13.36 -2.65 -3.31
C ILE A 69 13.64 -1.19 -3.68
N ASN A 70 14.35 -0.95 -4.79
CA ASN A 70 14.59 0.39 -5.32
C ASN A 70 13.83 0.64 -6.63
N LYS A 71 13.48 1.90 -6.94
CA LYS A 71 12.79 2.27 -8.20
C LYS A 71 13.67 2.04 -9.44
N THR A 72 14.99 2.14 -9.28
CA THR A 72 15.94 2.33 -10.39
C THR A 72 16.85 1.14 -10.64
N ASP A 73 16.79 0.09 -9.82
CA ASP A 73 17.62 -1.09 -10.00
C ASP A 73 16.78 -2.35 -10.30
N SER A 74 17.47 -3.44 -10.61
CA SER A 74 16.86 -4.75 -10.84
C SER A 74 16.63 -5.53 -9.54
N SER A 75 16.64 -4.88 -8.37
CA SER A 75 16.45 -5.55 -7.08
C SER A 75 14.97 -5.89 -6.87
N HIS A 76 14.57 -6.98 -7.51
CA HIS A 76 13.24 -7.54 -7.39
C HIS A 76 13.23 -8.57 -6.25
N HIS A 77 12.42 -8.32 -5.23
CA HIS A 77 12.16 -9.28 -4.17
C HIS A 77 10.98 -10.16 -4.58
N PHE A 78 11.09 -11.46 -4.29
CA PHE A 78 10.07 -12.46 -4.55
C PHE A 78 10.04 -13.47 -3.41
N ASN A 79 8.85 -13.76 -2.89
CA ASN A 79 8.67 -14.76 -1.84
C ASN A 79 7.24 -15.32 -1.88
N ASN A 80 7.00 -16.44 -1.19
CA ASN A 80 5.69 -17.06 -1.11
C ASN A 80 5.36 -17.53 0.31
N PHE A 81 4.07 -17.71 0.57
CA PHE A 81 3.56 -18.25 1.82
C PHE A 81 2.21 -18.94 1.60
N ILE A 82 1.91 -19.89 2.47
CA ILE A 82 0.60 -20.55 2.51
C ILE A 82 -0.33 -19.80 3.46
N ILE A 83 -1.57 -19.60 3.04
CA ILE A 83 -2.65 -19.08 3.90
C ILE A 83 -3.84 -20.04 3.89
N LYS A 84 -4.26 -20.49 5.08
CA LYS A 84 -5.33 -21.46 5.23
C LYS A 84 -6.70 -20.87 4.88
N PRO A 85 -7.73 -21.71 4.65
CA PRO A 85 -9.10 -21.25 4.46
C PRO A 85 -9.54 -20.29 5.56
N LYS A 86 -10.14 -19.16 5.18
CA LYS A 86 -10.69 -18.15 6.11
C LYS A 86 -9.68 -17.57 7.11
N GLU A 87 -8.38 -17.77 6.88
CA GLU A 87 -7.32 -17.26 7.73
C GLU A 87 -6.95 -15.82 7.36
N GLU A 88 -6.43 -15.10 8.35
CA GLU A 88 -5.78 -13.82 8.20
C GLU A 88 -4.35 -13.91 8.73
N ILE A 89 -3.40 -13.38 7.97
CA ILE A 89 -2.01 -13.26 8.41
C ILE A 89 -1.52 -11.81 8.30
N LEU A 90 -0.44 -11.51 9.05
CA LEU A 90 0.29 -10.26 8.94
C LEU A 90 1.58 -10.49 8.16
N LEU A 91 1.63 -9.95 6.94
CA LEU A 91 2.83 -9.93 6.11
C LEU A 91 3.69 -8.71 6.48
N LYS A 92 4.90 -8.98 6.99
CA LYS A 92 5.89 -7.96 7.36
C LYS A 92 6.93 -7.82 6.27
N ILE A 93 7.25 -6.59 5.86
CA ILE A 93 8.16 -6.33 4.72
C ILE A 93 9.28 -5.36 5.15
N PRO A 94 10.21 -5.80 6.00
CA PRO A 94 11.29 -4.95 6.54
C PRO A 94 12.26 -4.44 5.47
N GLU A 95 12.35 -5.10 4.31
CA GLU A 95 13.18 -4.70 3.16
C GLU A 95 12.80 -3.30 2.64
N LEU A 96 11.55 -2.87 2.88
CA LEU A 96 11.03 -1.56 2.49
C LEU A 96 11.11 -0.50 3.59
N SER A 97 11.77 -0.77 4.72
CA SER A 97 11.97 0.20 5.82
C SER A 97 12.56 1.53 5.35
N HIS A 98 13.43 1.51 4.34
CA HIS A 98 14.06 2.70 3.76
C HIS A 98 13.05 3.72 3.20
N LEU A 99 11.85 3.29 2.80
CA LEU A 99 10.79 4.18 2.33
C LEU A 99 10.35 5.16 3.42
N GLY A 100 10.45 4.77 4.69
CA GLY A 100 10.08 5.63 5.82
C GLY A 100 10.96 6.85 6.01
N SER A 101 12.13 6.91 5.34
CA SER A 101 13.02 8.08 5.33
C SER A 101 12.68 9.09 4.23
N THR A 102 11.97 8.64 3.18
CA THR A 102 11.65 9.44 1.99
C THR A 102 10.18 9.80 1.90
N GLY A 103 9.31 9.07 2.61
CA GLY A 103 7.85 9.18 2.48
C GLY A 103 7.31 8.58 1.19
N GLU A 104 8.16 7.88 0.42
CA GLU A 104 7.74 7.19 -0.80
C GLU A 104 6.92 5.93 -0.50
N THR A 105 6.16 5.50 -1.50
CA THR A 105 5.35 4.28 -1.49
C THR A 105 5.89 3.26 -2.49
N ARG A 106 5.44 2.01 -2.35
CA ARG A 106 5.81 0.91 -3.24
C ARG A 106 4.60 0.06 -3.58
N THR A 107 4.47 -0.32 -4.85
CA THR A 107 3.51 -1.34 -5.26
C THR A 107 4.07 -2.73 -4.95
N ILE A 108 3.24 -3.55 -4.31
CA ILE A 108 3.51 -4.96 -4.05
C ILE A 108 2.52 -5.76 -4.89
N TRP A 109 3.03 -6.66 -5.72
CA TRP A 109 2.24 -7.53 -6.59
C TRP A 109 2.06 -8.89 -5.96
N PHE A 110 0.84 -9.41 -6.05
CA PHE A 110 0.41 -10.69 -5.51
C PHE A 110 -0.15 -11.58 -6.61
N SER A 111 0.13 -12.87 -6.50
CA SER A 111 -0.51 -13.94 -7.27
C SER A 111 -0.68 -15.14 -6.36
N TRP A 112 -1.60 -16.06 -6.69
CA TRP A 112 -1.74 -17.29 -5.94
C TRP A 112 -2.20 -18.43 -6.83
N ASP A 113 -1.88 -19.63 -6.39
CA ASP A 113 -2.38 -20.87 -6.96
C ASP A 113 -3.63 -21.33 -6.18
N GLU A 114 -4.68 -21.67 -6.92
CA GLU A 114 -5.89 -22.32 -6.39
C GLU A 114 -6.19 -23.54 -7.28
N GLU A 115 -6.45 -24.68 -6.65
CA GLU A 115 -6.77 -25.92 -7.35
C GLU A 115 -7.95 -25.74 -8.33
N ASP A 116 -7.75 -26.18 -9.57
CA ASP A 116 -8.67 -26.10 -10.71
C ASP A 116 -9.00 -24.68 -11.21
N ARG A 117 -8.22 -23.66 -10.84
CA ARG A 117 -8.41 -22.29 -11.33
C ARG A 117 -7.15 -21.71 -11.95
N MET A 118 -7.35 -20.86 -12.96
CA MET A 118 -6.26 -20.04 -13.51
C MET A 118 -5.85 -18.97 -12.51
N LYS A 119 -4.54 -18.68 -12.45
CA LYS A 119 -3.99 -17.58 -11.64
C LYS A 119 -4.69 -16.26 -11.99
N PRO A 120 -5.10 -15.47 -10.99
CA PRO A 120 -5.68 -14.16 -11.25
C PRO A 120 -4.63 -13.22 -11.83
N LEU A 121 -5.06 -12.42 -12.82
CA LEU A 121 -4.14 -11.70 -13.70
C LEU A 121 -3.41 -10.53 -13.01
N GLN A 122 -4.00 -9.88 -12.01
CA GLN A 122 -3.38 -8.75 -11.32
C GLN A 122 -3.98 -8.62 -9.92
N ASN A 123 -3.15 -8.72 -8.88
CA ASN A 123 -3.52 -8.27 -7.53
C ASN A 123 -2.36 -7.47 -7.01
N GLN A 124 -2.63 -6.26 -6.55
CA GLN A 124 -1.58 -5.37 -6.06
C GLN A 124 -2.14 -4.45 -5.00
N ILE A 125 -1.23 -3.98 -4.14
CA ILE A 125 -1.51 -2.95 -3.15
C ILE A 125 -0.32 -2.01 -3.12
N GLU A 126 -0.61 -0.72 -2.99
CA GLU A 126 0.41 0.29 -2.73
C GLU A 126 0.62 0.40 -1.21
N THR A 127 1.87 0.38 -0.76
CA THR A 127 2.17 0.65 0.64
C THR A 127 1.78 2.08 1.00
N ILE A 128 1.42 2.31 2.25
CA ILE A 128 1.19 3.68 2.74
C ILE A 128 2.52 4.41 3.05
N PRO A 129 2.54 5.75 3.06
CA PRO A 129 3.62 6.52 3.65
C PRO A 129 3.71 6.26 5.16
N PHE A 130 4.93 6.22 5.70
CA PHE A 130 5.19 6.07 7.14
C PHE A 130 6.50 6.77 7.51
N LYS A 131 6.77 6.88 8.81
CA LYS A 131 8.07 7.35 9.30
C LYS A 131 8.89 6.16 9.73
N ALA A 132 10.15 6.10 9.28
CA ALA A 132 11.09 5.13 9.82
C ALA A 132 11.25 5.38 11.33
N ASN A 133 11.17 4.32 12.13
CA ASN A 133 11.68 4.38 13.49
C ASN A 133 13.18 4.57 13.39
N SER A 134 13.66 5.72 13.86
CA SER A 134 15.06 6.08 13.87
C SER A 134 15.84 5.14 14.78
N THR A 135 16.15 3.95 14.29
CA THR A 135 17.33 3.21 14.70
C THR A 135 18.41 3.52 13.65
N PRO A 136 19.44 4.29 14.00
CA PRO A 136 20.40 4.83 13.04
C PRO A 136 21.20 3.70 12.39
N ASP A 137 21.24 3.69 11.05
CA ASP A 137 22.35 3.31 10.16
C ASP A 137 23.21 2.06 10.44
N SER A 138 22.83 1.15 11.33
CA SER A 138 23.67 0.00 11.72
C SER A 138 23.24 -1.34 11.11
N GLN A 139 22.24 -1.40 10.23
CA GLN A 139 21.78 -2.66 9.63
C GLN A 139 21.70 -2.67 8.10
N LEU A 140 22.18 -1.63 7.41
CA LEU A 140 22.66 -1.81 6.04
C LEU A 140 24.07 -2.38 6.11
N GLY A 141 24.15 -3.68 6.41
CA GLY A 141 25.33 -4.51 6.18
C GLY A 141 25.59 -4.69 4.68
N LEU A 142 25.66 -3.58 3.94
CA LEU A 142 26.29 -3.53 2.63
C LEU A 142 27.80 -3.52 2.86
N ASN A 143 28.35 -4.67 3.23
CA ASN A 143 29.75 -4.95 2.99
C ASN A 143 29.91 -5.12 1.48
N TYR A 144 30.42 -4.08 0.82
CA TYR A 144 31.12 -4.25 -0.47
C TYR A 144 32.52 -4.83 -0.20
#